data_AF-A0A2V6PLK8-F1
#
_entry.id   AF-A0A2V6PLK8-F1
#
_cell.length_a   1.000
_cell.length_b   1.000
_cell.length_c   1.000
_cell.angle_alpha   90.00
_cell.angle_beta   90.00
_cell.angle_gamma   90.00
#
_symmetry.space_group_name_H-M   'P 1'
#
loop_
_entity.id
_entity.type
_entity.pdbx_description
1 polymer ?
#
loop_
_entity_poly.entity_id
_entity_poly.type
_entity_poly.pdbx_seq_one_letter_code
_entity_poly.pdbx_strand_id
1 'polypeptide(L)'
;MSQELAYVIITPYSLHKSRTGGILARLISRTSLEMAAARMFAPSLELVQEYSKVIVSANDPQDRRIQELIRDYILQNLSPEPKTKKRRRAMMLVFEGADAVRKVRSVVGNISPDRRGGETIRDTYGDLILDEHGQVRYFEPAVLAAPNVEEAQWKLKLWARYSDTDGGLAENTIVYPPSEKPEHTLVLIKPDNFRFPTGRPGNVIDFFSRTGLYIVAIKVHCMSTAEAMEFYGPVREILRTRLNDAVGAKAKAAIEKELGFKVPPREEKALGELLGGLSGDHQFENIVKFMSGRAPGECDAVALNQPGTEKCIALVYEGHEAIRKIRDVLGPTDPSKAPPGSIRREFGSTIMVNAAHASDSVENARREMGIVRMGKENTFRKVIEGVYGKL
;
A
#
# COMPACT_ATOMS: atom_id res chain seq x y z
N MET A 1 -27.47 -4.46 -5.58
CA MET A 1 -26.47 -5.14 -6.44
C MET A 1 -25.56 -5.94 -5.52
N SER A 2 -25.29 -7.21 -5.82
CA SER A 2 -24.40 -8.05 -5.00
C SER A 2 -22.98 -7.48 -5.03
N GLN A 3 -22.33 -7.38 -3.87
CA GLN A 3 -20.90 -7.08 -3.80
C GLN A 3 -20.12 -8.26 -4.40
N GLU A 4 -19.23 -7.96 -5.34
CA GLU A 4 -18.29 -8.92 -5.91
C GLU A 4 -16.86 -8.45 -5.66
N LEU A 5 -15.95 -9.42 -5.59
CA LEU A 5 -14.51 -9.20 -5.45
C LEU A 5 -13.80 -9.58 -6.75
N ALA A 6 -13.02 -8.64 -7.26
CA ALA A 6 -12.04 -8.88 -8.30
C ALA A 6 -10.63 -8.91 -7.71
N TYR A 7 -9.72 -9.59 -8.39
CA TYR A 7 -8.32 -9.59 -7.99
C TYR A 7 -7.37 -9.30 -9.15
N VAL A 8 -6.20 -8.80 -8.79
CA VAL A 8 -5.05 -8.67 -9.67
C VAL A 8 -3.82 -9.20 -8.94
N ILE A 9 -3.13 -10.17 -9.52
CA ILE A 9 -1.81 -10.61 -9.07
C ILE A 9 -0.76 -9.90 -9.91
N ILE A 10 0.03 -9.03 -9.29
CA ILE A 10 1.23 -8.45 -9.90
C ILE A 10 2.32 -9.52 -9.91
N THR A 11 2.84 -9.82 -11.10
CA THR A 11 3.80 -10.90 -11.29
C THR A 11 5.14 -10.62 -10.61
N PRO A 12 5.95 -11.67 -10.33
CA PRO A 12 7.30 -11.48 -9.80
C PRO A 12 8.17 -10.57 -10.66
N TYR A 13 8.05 -10.66 -11.99
CA TYR A 13 8.79 -9.79 -12.90
C TYR A 13 8.32 -8.33 -12.81
N SER A 14 7.00 -8.09 -12.78
CA SER A 14 6.47 -6.74 -12.63
C SER A 14 6.84 -6.09 -11.30
N LEU A 15 6.87 -6.87 -10.21
CA LEU A 15 7.39 -6.41 -8.92
C LEU A 15 8.89 -6.07 -9.00
N HIS A 16 9.68 -6.94 -9.62
CA HIS A 16 11.12 -6.73 -9.77
C HIS A 16 11.45 -5.49 -10.61
N LYS A 17 10.69 -5.24 -11.67
CA LYS A 17 10.80 -4.03 -12.51
C LYS A 17 10.08 -2.81 -11.92
N SER A 18 9.62 -2.88 -10.68
CA SER A 18 8.93 -1.80 -9.96
C SER A 18 7.71 -1.22 -10.70
N ARG A 19 6.99 -2.03 -11.47
CA ARG A 19 5.79 -1.61 -12.22
C ARG A 19 4.54 -1.45 -11.34
N THR A 20 4.65 -1.79 -10.06
CA THR A 20 3.57 -1.76 -9.05
C THR A 20 2.83 -0.43 -9.01
N GLY A 21 3.58 0.69 -9.00
CA GLY A 21 2.99 2.02 -8.89
C GLY A 21 2.07 2.35 -10.07
N GLY A 22 2.57 2.20 -11.29
CA GLY A 22 1.79 2.42 -12.51
C GLY A 22 0.61 1.45 -12.67
N ILE A 23 0.78 0.18 -12.30
CA ILE A 23 -0.31 -0.81 -12.29
C ILE A 23 -1.42 -0.37 -11.32
N LEU A 24 -1.06 -0.06 -10.07
CA LEU A 24 -2.01 0.34 -9.04
C LEU A 24 -2.73 1.65 -9.40
N ALA A 25 -1.98 2.64 -9.91
CA ALA A 25 -2.53 3.93 -10.33
C ALA A 25 -3.66 3.74 -11.36
N ARG A 26 -3.46 2.86 -12.34
CA ARG A 26 -4.47 2.57 -13.37
C ARG A 26 -5.67 1.81 -12.82
N LEU A 27 -5.44 0.81 -11.96
CA LEU A 27 -6.54 0.05 -11.36
C LEU A 27 -7.45 0.96 -10.53
N ILE A 28 -6.90 1.80 -9.66
CA ILE A 28 -7.70 2.69 -8.81
C ILE A 28 -8.41 3.75 -9.66
N SER A 29 -7.67 4.48 -10.50
CA SER A 29 -8.23 5.63 -11.24
C SER A 29 -9.24 5.26 -12.32
N ARG A 30 -9.15 4.06 -12.91
CA ARG A 30 -9.97 3.67 -14.07
C ARG A 30 -11.12 2.72 -13.74
N THR A 31 -11.09 2.07 -12.57
CA THR A 31 -12.22 1.20 -12.15
C THR A 31 -13.19 1.90 -11.21
N SER A 32 -12.73 2.91 -10.46
CA SER A 32 -13.48 3.50 -9.33
C SER A 32 -13.95 2.47 -8.29
N LEU A 33 -13.29 1.31 -8.23
CA LEU A 33 -13.57 0.29 -7.23
C LEU A 33 -12.86 0.64 -5.91
N GLU A 34 -13.42 0.10 -4.84
CA GLU A 34 -12.78 0.13 -3.55
C GLU A 34 -11.62 -0.89 -3.58
N MET A 35 -10.45 -0.51 -3.05
CA MET A 35 -9.35 -1.46 -2.81
C MET A 35 -9.50 -2.06 -1.41
N ALA A 36 -9.98 -3.29 -1.33
CA ALA A 36 -10.49 -3.92 -0.10
C ALA A 36 -9.37 -4.59 0.70
N ALA A 37 -8.45 -5.22 -0.03
CA ALA A 37 -7.32 -5.90 0.57
C ALA A 37 -6.12 -5.91 -0.38
N ALA A 38 -4.96 -6.09 0.22
CA ALA A 38 -3.75 -6.44 -0.50
C ALA A 38 -2.91 -7.35 0.39
N ARG A 39 -2.19 -8.29 -0.22
CA ARG A 39 -1.28 -9.19 0.48
C ARG A 39 -0.12 -9.56 -0.43
N MET A 40 1.10 -9.53 0.13
CA MET A 40 2.26 -10.11 -0.54
C MET A 40 2.23 -11.62 -0.35
N PHE A 41 2.59 -12.37 -1.37
CA PHE A 41 2.74 -13.81 -1.37
C PHE A 41 4.15 -14.21 -1.77
N ALA A 42 4.61 -15.30 -1.19
CA ALA A 42 5.73 -16.11 -1.63
C ALA A 42 5.16 -17.53 -1.85
N PRO A 43 4.57 -17.81 -3.02
CA PRO A 43 3.78 -19.03 -3.25
C PRO A 43 4.60 -20.31 -3.06
N SER A 44 3.99 -21.30 -2.41
CA SER A 44 4.47 -22.68 -2.37
C SER A 44 4.26 -23.36 -3.72
N LEU A 45 4.97 -24.48 -3.93
CA LEU A 45 4.76 -25.32 -5.11
C LEU A 45 3.31 -25.83 -5.19
N GLU A 46 2.73 -26.17 -4.04
CA GLU A 46 1.36 -26.70 -3.93
C GLU A 46 0.32 -25.68 -4.40
N LEU A 47 0.36 -24.45 -3.86
CA LEU A 47 -0.51 -23.35 -4.29
C LEU A 47 -0.38 -23.10 -5.80
N VAL A 48 0.84 -23.09 -6.33
CA VAL A 48 1.08 -22.84 -7.76
C VAL A 48 0.52 -23.96 -8.62
N GLN A 49 0.68 -25.21 -8.21
CA GLN A 49 0.11 -26.37 -8.90
C GLN A 49 -1.42 -26.33 -8.89
N GLU A 50 -2.06 -26.08 -7.75
CA GLU A 50 -3.52 -25.94 -7.68
C GLU A 50 -4.03 -24.78 -8.55
N TYR A 51 -3.38 -23.62 -8.47
CA TYR A 51 -3.79 -22.46 -9.24
C TYR A 51 -3.64 -22.67 -10.75
N SER A 52 -2.56 -23.34 -11.19
CA SER A 52 -2.30 -23.63 -12.60
C SER A 52 -3.37 -24.52 -13.26
N LYS A 53 -3.97 -25.45 -12.50
CA LYS A 53 -4.98 -26.40 -13.01
C LYS A 53 -6.25 -25.71 -13.51
N VAL A 54 -6.52 -24.51 -13.01
CA VAL A 54 -7.75 -23.74 -13.27
C VAL A 54 -7.51 -22.50 -14.14
N ILE A 55 -6.36 -22.42 -14.81
CA ILE A 55 -6.04 -21.31 -15.72
C ILE A 55 -6.63 -21.52 -17.09
N VAL A 56 -6.58 -22.74 -17.62
CA VAL A 56 -7.17 -23.07 -18.92
C VAL A 56 -8.65 -23.42 -18.68
N SER A 57 -9.56 -22.59 -19.20
CA SER A 57 -10.99 -22.66 -18.96
C SER A 57 -11.76 -22.42 -20.25
N ALA A 58 -12.84 -23.19 -20.46
CA ALA A 58 -13.78 -22.96 -21.57
C ALA A 58 -14.56 -21.64 -21.43
N ASN A 59 -14.62 -21.09 -20.22
CA ASN A 59 -15.38 -19.88 -19.88
C ASN A 59 -14.51 -18.60 -19.95
N ASP A 60 -13.24 -18.72 -20.34
CA ASP A 60 -12.38 -17.56 -20.61
C ASP A 60 -12.39 -17.22 -22.11
N PRO A 61 -12.87 -16.02 -22.52
CA PRO A 61 -12.85 -15.60 -23.92
C PRO A 61 -11.44 -15.29 -24.46
N GLN A 62 -10.40 -15.32 -23.63
CA GLN A 62 -9.01 -15.25 -24.10
C GLN A 62 -8.67 -16.50 -24.93
N ASP A 63 -7.92 -16.33 -26.01
CA ASP A 63 -7.47 -17.44 -26.86
C ASP A 63 -6.79 -18.56 -26.04
N ARG A 64 -7.11 -19.82 -26.33
CA ARG A 64 -6.65 -20.98 -25.57
C ARG A 64 -5.12 -21.10 -25.54
N ARG A 65 -4.43 -20.78 -26.63
CA ARG A 65 -2.96 -20.78 -26.68
C ARG A 65 -2.40 -19.76 -25.68
N ILE A 66 -3.04 -18.60 -25.55
CA ILE A 66 -2.64 -17.59 -24.56
C ILE A 66 -2.91 -18.07 -23.13
N GLN A 67 -4.04 -18.73 -22.88
CA GLN A 67 -4.31 -19.31 -21.56
C GLN A 67 -3.23 -20.34 -21.17
N GLU A 68 -2.80 -21.18 -22.12
CA GLU A 68 -1.71 -22.13 -21.93
C GLU A 68 -0.37 -21.43 -21.64
N LEU A 69 -0.06 -20.33 -22.34
CA LEU A 69 1.12 -19.51 -22.03
C LEU A 69 1.05 -18.91 -20.62
N ILE A 70 -0.12 -18.44 -20.18
CA ILE A 70 -0.32 -17.94 -18.80
C ILE A 70 -0.11 -19.06 -17.78
N ARG A 71 -0.65 -20.26 -18.03
CA ARG A 71 -0.47 -21.42 -17.15
C ARG A 71 1.01 -21.77 -17.02
N ASP A 72 1.73 -21.83 -18.14
CA ASP A 72 3.14 -22.19 -18.18
C ASP A 72 3.99 -21.11 -17.51
N TYR A 73 3.64 -19.83 -17.71
CA TYR A 73 4.23 -18.71 -16.97
C TYR A 73 4.03 -18.87 -15.47
N ILE A 74 2.84 -19.23 -15.00
CA ILE A 74 2.55 -19.44 -13.57
C ILE A 74 3.43 -20.54 -13.00
N LEU A 75 3.48 -21.70 -13.66
CA LEU A 75 4.31 -22.83 -13.25
C LEU A 75 5.79 -22.47 -13.20
N GLN A 76 6.29 -21.70 -14.17
CA GLN A 76 7.70 -21.33 -14.25
C GLN A 76 8.07 -20.17 -13.32
N ASN A 77 7.20 -19.18 -13.19
CA ASN A 77 7.52 -17.88 -12.59
C ASN A 77 7.01 -17.70 -11.17
N LEU A 78 5.92 -18.36 -10.78
CA LEU A 78 5.41 -18.29 -9.40
C LEU A 78 5.93 -19.46 -8.53
N SER A 79 6.33 -20.58 -9.13
CA SER A 79 6.95 -21.68 -8.38
C SER A 79 8.25 -21.26 -7.69
N PRO A 80 8.59 -21.87 -6.54
CA PRO A 80 9.92 -21.74 -5.97
C PRO A 80 11.01 -22.09 -6.99
N GLU A 81 12.13 -21.39 -6.96
CA GLU A 81 13.21 -21.63 -7.92
C GLU A 81 13.77 -23.06 -7.74
N PRO A 82 13.93 -23.84 -8.83
CA PRO A 82 14.22 -25.28 -8.72
C PRO A 82 15.48 -25.65 -7.93
N LYS A 83 16.56 -24.85 -8.03
CA LYS A 83 17.87 -25.16 -7.42
C LYS A 83 17.96 -24.68 -5.97
N THR A 84 17.64 -23.41 -5.76
CA THR A 84 17.76 -22.69 -4.48
C THR A 84 16.55 -22.85 -3.59
N LYS A 85 15.41 -23.32 -4.13
CA LYS A 85 14.10 -23.42 -3.46
C LYS A 85 13.56 -22.07 -2.95
N LYS A 86 14.20 -20.95 -3.32
CA LYS A 86 13.73 -19.62 -2.94
C LYS A 86 12.37 -19.34 -3.58
N ARG A 87 11.41 -18.95 -2.75
CA ARG A 87 10.08 -18.54 -3.19
C ARG A 87 10.14 -17.16 -3.84
N ARG A 88 9.23 -16.91 -4.78
CA ARG A 88 9.21 -15.67 -5.57
C ARG A 88 8.05 -14.80 -5.13
N ARG A 89 8.31 -13.50 -4.95
CA ARG A 89 7.29 -12.55 -4.52
C ARG A 89 6.24 -12.34 -5.60
N ALA A 90 4.97 -12.37 -5.21
CA ALA A 90 3.84 -11.95 -6.02
C ALA A 90 2.90 -11.12 -5.14
N MET A 91 2.31 -10.04 -5.67
CA MET A 91 1.45 -9.16 -4.89
C MET A 91 0.02 -9.33 -5.37
N MET A 92 -0.88 -9.70 -4.46
CA MET A 92 -2.29 -9.81 -4.77
C MET A 92 -3.04 -8.58 -4.24
N LEU A 93 -3.79 -7.94 -5.14
CA LEU A 93 -4.66 -6.80 -4.87
C LEU A 93 -6.11 -7.28 -5.03
N VAL A 94 -6.98 -6.90 -4.10
CA VAL A 94 -8.41 -7.22 -4.13
C VAL A 94 -9.20 -5.94 -4.23
N PHE A 95 -10.14 -5.90 -5.16
CA PHE A 95 -11.03 -4.77 -5.41
C PHE A 95 -12.48 -5.18 -5.23
N GLU A 96 -13.26 -4.32 -4.59
CA GLU A 96 -14.66 -4.56 -4.28
C GLU A 96 -15.55 -3.50 -4.93
N GLY A 97 -16.70 -3.94 -5.43
CA GLY A 97 -17.75 -3.06 -5.93
C GLY A 97 -18.61 -3.71 -7.00
N ALA A 98 -19.59 -2.97 -7.52
CA ALA A 98 -20.42 -3.45 -8.63
C ALA A 98 -19.61 -3.55 -9.93
N ASP A 99 -19.78 -4.63 -10.68
CA ASP A 99 -19.04 -4.99 -11.89
C ASP A 99 -17.52 -5.09 -11.67
N ALA A 100 -17.06 -5.42 -10.46
CA ALA A 100 -15.63 -5.41 -10.13
C ALA A 100 -14.80 -6.24 -11.11
N VAL A 101 -15.21 -7.47 -11.41
CA VAL A 101 -14.42 -8.35 -12.29
C VAL A 101 -14.37 -7.81 -13.71
N ARG A 102 -15.51 -7.36 -14.24
CA ARG A 102 -15.60 -6.76 -15.58
C ARG A 102 -14.75 -5.48 -15.67
N LYS A 103 -14.84 -4.59 -14.69
CA LYS A 103 -14.09 -3.32 -14.63
C LYS A 103 -12.59 -3.58 -14.54
N VAL A 104 -12.15 -4.44 -13.61
CA VAL A 104 -10.74 -4.83 -13.50
C VAL A 104 -10.24 -5.44 -14.80
N ARG A 105 -10.99 -6.37 -15.41
CA ARG A 105 -10.60 -7.01 -16.68
C ARG A 105 -10.43 -5.98 -17.80
N SER A 106 -11.31 -4.99 -17.89
CA SER A 106 -11.22 -3.93 -18.90
C SER A 106 -9.94 -3.10 -18.78
N VAL A 107 -9.48 -2.84 -17.55
CA VAL A 107 -8.23 -2.10 -17.28
C VAL A 107 -6.99 -2.98 -17.44
N VAL A 108 -7.10 -4.27 -17.11
CA VAL A 108 -6.02 -5.26 -17.28
C VAL A 108 -5.74 -5.50 -18.76
N GLY A 109 -6.79 -5.67 -19.56
CA GLY A 109 -6.72 -5.94 -20.99
C GLY A 109 -6.50 -7.40 -21.35
N ASN A 110 -6.56 -7.68 -22.66
CA ASN A 110 -6.21 -8.98 -23.22
C ASN A 110 -4.75 -8.97 -23.69
N ILE A 111 -4.13 -10.15 -23.76
CA ILE A 111 -2.81 -10.29 -24.37
C ILE A 111 -3.02 -10.59 -25.85
N SER A 112 -2.28 -9.88 -26.71
CA SER A 112 -2.27 -10.08 -28.16
C SER A 112 -0.88 -9.69 -28.71
N PRO A 113 -0.33 -10.43 -29.70
CA PRO A 113 0.93 -10.08 -30.34
C PRO A 113 0.83 -8.82 -31.21
N ASP A 114 -0.38 -8.47 -31.65
CA ASP A 114 -0.63 -7.38 -32.60
C ASP A 114 -0.96 -6.05 -31.92
N ARG A 115 -1.23 -6.08 -30.61
CA ARG A 115 -1.69 -4.90 -29.88
C ARG A 115 -0.51 -4.05 -29.40
N ARG A 116 -0.32 -2.89 -30.02
CA ARG A 116 0.78 -1.93 -29.73
C ARG A 116 0.24 -0.63 -29.11
N GLY A 117 -0.50 -0.74 -28.01
CA GLY A 117 -1.15 0.40 -27.33
C GLY A 117 -0.57 0.75 -25.97
N GLY A 118 -1.13 1.77 -25.32
CA GLY A 118 -0.88 2.10 -23.91
C GLY A 118 -2.17 2.13 -23.08
N GLU A 119 -3.24 1.54 -23.62
CA GLU A 119 -4.59 1.67 -23.07
C GLU A 119 -4.79 0.81 -21.84
N THR A 120 -4.30 -0.43 -21.84
CA THR A 120 -4.43 -1.36 -20.72
C THR A 120 -3.12 -1.59 -19.98
N ILE A 121 -3.19 -2.26 -18.83
CA ILE A 121 -1.99 -2.68 -18.08
C ILE A 121 -1.12 -3.59 -18.94
N ARG A 122 -1.72 -4.58 -19.62
CA ARG A 122 -0.99 -5.50 -20.49
C ARG A 122 -0.40 -4.83 -21.72
N ASP A 123 -1.03 -3.79 -22.26
CA ASP A 123 -0.45 -3.10 -23.41
C ASP A 123 0.85 -2.36 -23.03
N THR A 124 0.93 -1.82 -21.81
CA THR A 124 2.12 -1.07 -21.37
C THR A 124 3.21 -1.94 -20.77
N TYR A 125 2.80 -2.97 -20.03
CA TYR A 125 3.71 -3.73 -19.17
C TYR A 125 3.79 -5.21 -19.54
N GLY A 126 2.85 -5.71 -20.34
CA GLY A 126 2.88 -7.08 -20.83
C GLY A 126 3.64 -7.16 -22.15
N ASP A 127 4.15 -8.35 -22.44
CA ASP A 127 4.91 -8.64 -23.65
C ASP A 127 4.53 -10.04 -24.17
N LEU A 128 4.26 -10.13 -25.47
CA LEU A 128 4.19 -11.38 -26.21
C LEU A 128 4.98 -11.20 -27.49
N ILE A 129 6.25 -11.60 -27.44
CA ILE A 129 7.18 -11.45 -28.56
C ILE A 129 7.27 -12.79 -29.28
N LEU A 130 6.89 -12.78 -30.56
CA LEU A 130 7.01 -13.93 -31.45
C LEU A 130 8.27 -13.81 -32.32
N ASP A 131 8.82 -14.94 -32.75
CA ASP A 131 9.84 -14.98 -33.79
C ASP A 131 9.22 -14.96 -35.21
N GLU A 132 10.07 -15.00 -36.23
CA GLU A 132 9.68 -14.98 -37.65
C GLU A 132 8.83 -16.19 -38.07
N HIS A 133 8.83 -17.26 -37.28
CA HIS A 133 8.04 -18.47 -37.49
C HIS A 133 6.77 -18.50 -36.61
N GLY A 134 6.48 -17.43 -35.87
CA GLY A 134 5.32 -17.33 -34.99
C GLY A 134 5.46 -18.12 -33.68
N GLN A 135 6.67 -18.56 -33.32
CA GLN A 135 6.94 -19.19 -32.02
C GLN A 135 7.20 -18.14 -30.95
N VAL A 136 6.86 -18.46 -29.69
CA VAL A 136 7.01 -17.53 -28.57
C VAL A 136 8.48 -17.41 -28.19
N ARG A 137 9.05 -16.22 -28.39
CA ARG A 137 10.41 -15.87 -27.95
C ARG A 137 10.43 -15.36 -26.51
N TYR A 138 9.43 -14.56 -26.14
CA TYR A 138 9.30 -14.02 -24.79
C TYR A 138 7.83 -13.77 -24.45
N PHE A 139 7.48 -14.04 -23.19
CA PHE A 139 6.13 -13.87 -22.67
C PHE A 139 6.15 -13.34 -21.23
N GLU A 140 5.49 -12.21 -21.01
CA GLU A 140 5.25 -11.61 -19.70
C GLU A 140 3.81 -11.06 -19.66
N PRO A 141 2.92 -11.58 -18.81
CA PRO A 141 1.53 -11.09 -18.76
C PRO A 141 1.36 -9.79 -17.96
N ALA A 142 2.41 -9.32 -17.28
CA ALA A 142 2.46 -8.24 -16.29
C ALA A 142 1.65 -8.48 -15.02
N VAL A 143 0.39 -8.87 -15.20
CA VAL A 143 -0.56 -9.18 -14.15
C VAL A 143 -1.45 -10.37 -14.53
N LEU A 144 -1.95 -11.06 -13.51
CA LEU A 144 -2.96 -12.11 -13.64
C LEU A 144 -4.28 -11.62 -13.04
N ALA A 145 -5.39 -11.86 -13.72
CA ALA A 145 -6.73 -11.50 -13.26
C ALA A 145 -7.72 -12.57 -13.72
N ALA A 146 -8.84 -12.71 -13.01
CA ALA A 146 -9.88 -13.66 -13.40
C ALA A 146 -10.66 -13.20 -14.64
N PRO A 147 -11.12 -14.13 -15.47
CA PRO A 147 -11.90 -13.80 -16.66
C PRO A 147 -13.37 -13.47 -16.36
N ASN A 148 -13.95 -14.10 -15.34
CA ASN A 148 -15.37 -13.98 -14.98
C ASN A 148 -15.57 -14.08 -13.46
N VAL A 149 -16.77 -13.79 -12.99
CA VAL A 149 -17.12 -13.70 -11.56
C VAL A 149 -16.95 -15.04 -10.84
N GLU A 150 -17.41 -16.13 -11.45
CA GLU A 150 -17.33 -17.48 -10.87
C GLU A 150 -15.87 -17.90 -10.65
N GLU A 151 -15.01 -17.71 -11.65
CA GLU A 151 -13.59 -17.99 -11.54
C GLU A 151 -12.89 -17.05 -10.56
N ALA A 152 -13.28 -15.77 -10.49
CA ALA A 152 -12.74 -14.83 -9.52
C ALA A 152 -13.00 -15.30 -8.09
N GLN A 153 -14.24 -15.70 -7.80
CA GLN A 153 -14.65 -16.22 -6.49
C GLN A 153 -13.86 -17.47 -6.11
N TRP A 154 -13.85 -18.49 -6.99
CA TRP A 154 -13.11 -19.73 -6.73
C TRP A 154 -11.61 -19.48 -6.52
N LYS A 155 -10.98 -18.70 -7.40
CA LYS A 155 -9.54 -18.40 -7.32
C LYS A 155 -9.23 -17.61 -6.05
N LEU A 156 -10.05 -16.63 -5.67
CA LEU A 156 -9.90 -15.92 -4.41
C LEU A 156 -9.97 -16.86 -3.20
N LYS A 157 -10.93 -17.80 -3.18
CA LYS A 157 -11.03 -18.81 -2.12
C LYS A 157 -9.77 -19.68 -2.06
N LEU A 158 -9.26 -20.13 -3.21
CA LEU A 158 -8.00 -20.88 -3.29
C LEU A 158 -6.84 -20.09 -2.67
N TRP A 159 -6.60 -18.86 -3.11
CA TRP A 159 -5.50 -18.03 -2.57
C TRP A 159 -5.69 -17.71 -1.09
N ALA A 160 -6.93 -17.56 -0.62
CA ALA A 160 -7.24 -17.32 0.78
C ALA A 160 -6.92 -18.53 1.67
N ARG A 161 -7.11 -19.77 1.20
CA ARG A 161 -6.73 -20.99 1.95
C ARG A 161 -5.23 -21.04 2.27
N TYR A 162 -4.39 -20.59 1.33
CA TYR A 162 -2.93 -20.55 1.50
C TYR A 162 -2.42 -19.22 2.06
N SER A 163 -3.28 -18.22 2.30
CA SER A 163 -2.83 -16.86 2.61
C SER A 163 -2.11 -16.71 3.95
N ASP A 164 -2.34 -17.60 4.91
CA ASP A 164 -1.61 -17.62 6.18
C ASP A 164 -0.22 -18.27 6.05
N THR A 165 -0.06 -19.28 5.19
CA THR A 165 1.21 -20.01 5.03
C THR A 165 2.13 -19.41 3.96
N ASP A 166 1.52 -18.86 2.89
CA ASP A 166 2.22 -18.39 1.70
C ASP A 166 2.17 -16.87 1.56
N GLY A 167 1.39 -16.17 2.40
CA GLY A 167 1.22 -14.73 2.34
C GLY A 167 1.59 -14.02 3.64
N GLY A 168 1.78 -12.70 3.55
CA GLY A 168 2.09 -11.84 4.69
C GLY A 168 3.37 -11.03 4.45
N LEU A 169 4.39 -11.24 5.29
CA LEU A 169 5.73 -10.71 5.09
C LEU A 169 6.56 -11.74 4.32
N ALA A 170 7.01 -11.39 3.11
CA ALA A 170 7.74 -12.29 2.23
C ALA A 170 9.22 -12.38 2.60
N GLU A 171 9.53 -13.22 3.59
CA GLU A 171 10.88 -13.43 4.10
C GLU A 171 11.74 -14.31 3.18
N ASN A 172 13.05 -14.09 3.19
CA ASN A 172 14.05 -14.90 2.46
C ASN A 172 13.83 -15.00 0.93
N THR A 173 13.09 -14.06 0.34
CA THR A 173 12.77 -14.04 -1.10
C THR A 173 13.80 -13.29 -1.94
N ILE A 174 14.70 -12.53 -1.31
CA ILE A 174 15.73 -11.74 -1.98
C ILE A 174 17.11 -12.33 -1.65
N VAL A 175 18.08 -12.18 -2.55
CA VAL A 175 19.47 -12.59 -2.35
C VAL A 175 20.30 -11.32 -2.22
N TYR A 176 21.05 -11.22 -1.13
CA TYR A 176 22.00 -10.14 -0.88
C TYR A 176 23.42 -10.70 -0.86
N PRO A 177 24.43 -9.92 -1.28
CA PRO A 177 25.83 -10.24 -1.01
C PRO A 177 26.07 -10.43 0.50
N PRO A 178 27.02 -11.29 0.94
CA PRO A 178 27.29 -11.51 2.36
C PRO A 178 27.64 -10.26 3.18
N SER A 179 28.15 -9.21 2.52
CA SER A 179 28.48 -7.91 3.12
C SER A 179 27.26 -7.03 3.38
N GLU A 180 26.13 -7.31 2.73
CA GLU A 180 24.91 -6.50 2.85
C GLU A 180 23.94 -7.13 3.85
N LYS A 181 23.62 -6.36 4.90
CA LYS A 181 22.54 -6.70 5.83
C LYS A 181 21.30 -5.90 5.40
N PRO A 182 20.22 -6.56 4.95
CA PRO A 182 19.00 -5.85 4.59
C PRO A 182 18.31 -5.30 5.83
N GLU A 183 17.75 -4.11 5.70
CA GLU A 183 16.87 -3.49 6.68
C GLU A 183 15.43 -3.59 6.19
N HIS A 184 14.49 -3.57 7.14
CA HIS A 184 13.08 -3.32 6.86
C HIS A 184 12.71 -1.91 7.31
N THR A 185 11.87 -1.24 6.51
CA THR A 185 11.24 0.02 6.89
C THR A 185 9.75 -0.01 6.54
N LEU A 186 8.93 0.54 7.43
CA LEU A 186 7.51 0.69 7.19
C LEU A 186 7.24 2.02 6.50
N VAL A 187 6.40 1.98 5.48
CA VAL A 187 5.82 3.15 4.83
C VAL A 187 4.30 3.07 4.95
N LEU A 188 3.67 4.16 5.36
CA LEU A 188 2.22 4.32 5.26
C LEU A 188 1.89 5.37 4.21
N ILE A 189 1.15 4.99 3.18
CA ILE A 189 0.49 5.93 2.28
C ILE A 189 -0.79 6.39 2.97
N LYS A 190 -0.85 7.69 3.29
CA LYS A 190 -1.86 8.27 4.19
C LYS A 190 -3.25 8.38 3.56
N PRO A 191 -4.31 8.53 4.38
CA PRO A 191 -5.71 8.59 3.93
C PRO A 191 -6.06 9.65 2.88
N ASP A 192 -5.32 10.76 2.82
CA ASP A 192 -5.52 11.79 1.81
C ASP A 192 -5.36 11.28 0.36
N ASN A 193 -4.64 10.17 0.17
CA ASN A 193 -4.48 9.54 -1.14
C ASN A 193 -5.67 8.70 -1.60
N PHE A 194 -6.65 8.46 -0.71
CA PHE A 194 -7.80 7.57 -0.96
C PHE A 194 -9.16 8.27 -0.89
N ARG A 195 -9.19 9.61 -0.76
CA ARG A 195 -10.43 10.40 -0.65
C ARG A 195 -11.36 10.26 -1.86
N PHE A 196 -10.81 9.99 -3.03
CA PHE A 196 -11.54 9.68 -4.26
C PHE A 196 -10.67 8.78 -5.15
N PRO A 197 -11.24 8.06 -6.14
CA PRO A 197 -10.47 7.24 -7.06
C PRO A 197 -9.43 8.07 -7.82
N THR A 198 -8.15 7.84 -7.53
CA THR A 198 -7.04 8.60 -8.10
C THR A 198 -5.78 7.75 -8.24
N GLY A 199 -4.91 8.13 -9.18
CA GLY A 199 -3.61 7.48 -9.37
C GLY A 199 -2.59 7.76 -8.26
N ARG A 200 -2.88 8.69 -7.33
CA ARG A 200 -1.93 9.16 -6.31
C ARG A 200 -1.26 8.05 -5.50
N PRO A 201 -1.95 7.04 -4.95
CA PRO A 201 -1.28 5.95 -4.23
C PRO A 201 -0.25 5.23 -5.07
N GLY A 202 -0.59 4.93 -6.33
CA GLY A 202 0.32 4.28 -7.27
C GLY A 202 1.53 5.17 -7.61
N ASN A 203 1.31 6.46 -7.84
CA ASN A 203 2.39 7.42 -8.13
C ASN A 203 3.34 7.60 -6.94
N VAL A 204 2.84 7.56 -5.69
CA VAL A 204 3.68 7.58 -4.48
C VAL A 204 4.58 6.33 -4.42
N ILE A 205 4.03 5.14 -4.71
CA ILE A 205 4.82 3.90 -4.80
C ILE A 205 5.86 3.99 -5.91
N ASP A 206 5.51 4.58 -7.05
CA ASP A 206 6.41 4.78 -8.18
C ASP A 206 7.61 5.67 -7.80
N PHE A 207 7.40 6.73 -7.03
CA PHE A 207 8.50 7.56 -6.51
C PHE A 207 9.48 6.77 -5.63
N PHE A 208 8.95 5.89 -4.77
CA PHE A 208 9.77 5.01 -3.94
C PHE A 208 10.54 3.96 -4.73
N SER A 209 10.13 3.61 -5.95
CA SER A 209 10.86 2.64 -6.80
C SER A 209 12.30 3.06 -7.09
N ARG A 210 12.57 4.38 -7.11
CA ARG A 210 13.90 4.96 -7.33
C ARG A 210 14.92 4.58 -6.27
N THR A 211 14.47 4.05 -5.12
CA THR A 211 15.36 3.57 -4.06
C THR A 211 16.06 2.25 -4.39
N GLY A 212 15.55 1.49 -5.37
CA GLY A 212 16.01 0.14 -5.66
C GLY A 212 15.64 -0.89 -4.58
N LEU A 213 14.79 -0.53 -3.62
CA LEU A 213 14.32 -1.40 -2.56
C LEU A 213 13.17 -2.30 -3.03
N TYR A 214 12.93 -3.34 -2.26
CA TYR A 214 11.96 -4.36 -2.59
C TYR A 214 10.74 -4.30 -1.67
N ILE A 215 9.52 -4.24 -2.24
CA ILE A 215 8.30 -4.38 -1.43
C ILE A 215 8.17 -5.85 -1.00
N VAL A 216 8.18 -6.12 0.30
CA VAL A 216 8.10 -7.47 0.89
C VAL A 216 6.81 -7.71 1.67
N ALA A 217 6.06 -6.66 1.98
CA ALA A 217 4.70 -6.78 2.49
C ALA A 217 3.84 -5.61 2.01
N ILE A 218 2.54 -5.85 1.90
CA ILE A 218 1.52 -4.83 1.66
C ILE A 218 0.25 -5.20 2.43
N LYS A 219 -0.45 -4.19 2.95
CA LYS A 219 -1.72 -4.34 3.66
C LYS A 219 -2.58 -3.08 3.43
N VAL A 220 -3.84 -3.27 3.05
CA VAL A 220 -4.86 -2.22 3.21
C VAL A 220 -5.28 -2.20 4.67
N HIS A 221 -5.23 -1.04 5.31
CA HIS A 221 -5.42 -0.91 6.75
C HIS A 221 -6.24 0.33 7.09
N CYS A 222 -7.17 0.17 8.02
CA CYS A 222 -7.88 1.28 8.65
C CYS A 222 -7.56 1.22 10.14
N MET A 223 -6.64 2.07 10.59
CA MET A 223 -6.18 2.07 11.98
C MET A 223 -7.34 2.31 12.93
N SER A 224 -7.45 1.53 13.99
CA SER A 224 -8.28 1.93 15.12
C SER A 224 -7.74 3.20 15.76
N THR A 225 -8.57 3.90 16.53
CA THR A 225 -8.12 5.07 17.30
C THR A 225 -7.01 4.69 18.28
N ALA A 226 -7.10 3.51 18.92
CA ALA A 226 -6.07 2.98 19.80
C ALA A 226 -4.75 2.71 19.06
N GLU A 227 -4.80 2.06 17.88
CA GLU A 227 -3.61 1.80 17.06
C GLU A 227 -2.94 3.12 16.63
N ALA A 228 -3.72 4.11 16.19
CA ALA A 228 -3.19 5.42 15.80
C ALA A 228 -2.57 6.17 17.01
N MET A 229 -3.17 6.09 18.19
CA MET A 229 -2.60 6.67 19.41
C MET A 229 -1.27 6.02 19.79
N GLU A 230 -1.19 4.69 19.73
CA GLU A 230 0.05 3.97 20.01
C GLU A 230 1.14 4.28 18.97
N PHE A 231 0.75 4.31 17.69
CA PHE A 231 1.66 4.56 16.58
C PHE A 231 2.30 5.95 16.65
N TYR A 232 1.49 6.99 16.86
CA TYR A 232 1.95 8.37 16.89
C TYR A 232 2.31 8.86 18.29
N GLY A 233 2.13 8.06 19.33
CA GLY A 233 2.39 8.42 20.72
C GLY A 233 3.71 9.15 20.98
N PRO A 234 4.85 8.72 20.41
CA PRO A 234 6.13 9.41 20.55
C PRO A 234 6.13 10.87 20.06
N VAL A 235 5.25 11.22 19.12
CA VAL A 235 5.14 12.57 18.56
C VAL A 235 4.42 13.52 19.53
N ARG A 236 3.58 13.01 20.43
CA ARG A 236 2.79 13.82 21.37
C ARG A 236 3.67 14.71 22.24
N GLU A 237 4.67 14.13 22.90
CA GLU A 237 5.57 14.90 23.79
C GLU A 237 6.41 15.94 23.03
N ILE A 238 6.75 15.64 21.77
CA ILE A 238 7.44 16.59 20.89
C ILE A 238 6.52 17.79 20.56
N LEU A 239 5.23 17.54 20.29
CA LEU A 239 4.27 18.60 19.97
C LEU A 239 3.95 19.51 21.15
N ARG A 240 3.92 18.96 22.37
CA ARG A 240 3.66 19.73 23.61
C ARG A 240 4.72 20.79 23.91
N THR A 241 5.92 20.63 23.37
CA THR A 241 7.06 21.53 23.63
C THR A 241 7.44 22.38 22.42
N ARG A 242 7.34 21.86 21.19
CA ARG A 242 7.77 22.59 19.97
C ARG A 242 6.85 23.72 19.54
N LEU A 243 5.64 23.79 20.08
CA LEU A 243 4.62 24.74 19.63
C LEU A 243 4.54 26.00 20.49
N ASN A 244 5.29 26.10 21.60
CA ASN A 244 5.17 27.18 22.57
C ASN A 244 5.27 28.56 21.93
N ASP A 245 6.31 28.81 21.13
CA ASP A 245 6.52 30.12 20.49
C ASP A 245 5.38 30.47 19.51
N ALA A 246 4.99 29.52 18.67
CA ALA A 246 3.92 29.72 17.69
C ALA A 246 2.55 29.93 18.35
N VAL A 247 2.30 29.24 19.48
CA VAL A 247 1.07 29.38 20.26
C VAL A 247 1.06 30.70 21.02
N GLY A 248 2.19 31.10 21.62
CA GLY A 248 2.35 32.41 22.28
C GLY A 248 2.08 33.56 21.32
N ALA A 249 2.66 33.52 20.12
CA ALA A 249 2.43 34.53 19.08
C ALA A 249 0.95 34.59 18.64
N LYS A 250 0.28 33.44 18.48
CA LYS A 250 -1.15 33.37 18.14
C LYS A 250 -2.03 33.89 19.28
N ALA A 251 -1.73 33.51 20.53
CA ALA A 251 -2.46 33.94 21.71
C ALA A 251 -2.34 35.46 21.89
N LYS A 252 -1.13 36.01 21.77
CA LYS A 252 -0.88 37.45 21.72
C LYS A 252 -1.72 38.11 20.64
N ALA A 253 -1.65 37.65 19.39
CA ALA A 253 -2.39 38.27 18.30
C ALA A 253 -3.90 38.26 18.54
N ALA A 254 -4.46 37.19 19.12
CA ALA A 254 -5.87 37.11 19.48
C ALA A 254 -6.23 38.08 20.62
N ILE A 255 -5.41 38.13 21.68
CA ILE A 255 -5.62 39.01 22.85
C ILE A 255 -5.50 40.48 22.46
N GLU A 256 -4.46 40.87 21.70
CA GLU A 256 -4.29 42.26 21.27
C GLU A 256 -5.44 42.72 20.36
N LYS A 257 -5.93 41.82 19.50
CA LYS A 257 -7.06 42.09 18.62
C LYS A 257 -8.37 42.30 19.39
N GLU A 258 -8.63 41.45 20.39
CA GLU A 258 -9.91 41.46 21.11
C GLU A 258 -9.96 42.47 22.26
N LEU A 259 -8.84 42.64 22.97
CA LEU A 259 -8.76 43.47 24.19
C LEU A 259 -8.14 44.85 23.96
N GLY A 260 -7.53 45.11 22.81
CA GLY A 260 -7.05 46.44 22.42
C GLY A 260 -5.79 46.94 23.14
N PHE A 261 -5.08 46.09 23.89
CA PHE A 261 -3.79 46.43 24.51
C PHE A 261 -2.67 45.52 24.00
N LYS A 262 -1.41 45.97 24.14
CA LYS A 262 -0.22 45.23 23.70
C LYS A 262 0.22 44.20 24.73
N VAL A 263 0.56 42.99 24.27
CA VAL A 263 1.12 41.92 25.11
C VAL A 263 2.65 41.99 25.04
N PRO A 264 3.34 42.28 26.16
CA PRO A 264 4.80 42.34 26.15
C PRO A 264 5.44 40.95 25.94
N PRO A 265 6.74 40.88 25.55
CA PRO A 265 7.39 39.62 25.20
C PRO A 265 7.44 38.58 26.33
N ARG A 266 7.48 39.02 27.59
CA ARG A 266 7.48 38.13 28.76
C ARG A 266 6.17 37.37 28.88
N GLU A 267 5.05 38.09 28.75
CA GLU A 267 3.70 37.53 28.82
C GLU A 267 3.41 36.67 27.59
N GLU A 268 3.90 37.06 26.40
CA GLU A 268 3.82 36.23 25.18
C GLU A 268 4.46 34.85 25.41
N LYS A 269 5.67 34.82 25.99
CA LYS A 269 6.36 33.58 26.31
C LYS A 269 5.59 32.76 27.35
N ALA A 270 5.10 33.39 28.41
CA ALA A 270 4.31 32.72 29.45
C ALA A 270 3.01 32.12 28.89
N LEU A 271 2.33 32.80 27.96
CA LEU A 271 1.17 32.27 27.24
C LEU A 271 1.53 31.04 26.41
N GLY A 272 2.68 31.07 25.73
CA GLY A 272 3.20 29.93 24.96
C GLY A 272 3.48 28.70 25.83
N GLU A 273 4.12 28.90 26.99
CA GLU A 273 4.39 27.82 27.96
C GLU A 273 3.11 27.26 28.58
N LEU A 274 2.14 28.14 28.90
CA LEU A 274 0.86 27.75 29.49
C LEU A 274 -0.02 26.95 28.53
N LEU A 275 -0.10 27.38 27.26
CA LEU A 275 -1.02 26.81 26.27
C LEU A 275 -0.36 25.76 25.36
N GLY A 276 0.97 25.70 25.31
CA GLY A 276 1.73 24.81 24.43
C GLY A 276 1.38 23.34 24.62
N GLY A 277 1.27 22.88 25.87
CA GLY A 277 0.87 21.52 26.19
C GLY A 277 -0.53 21.17 25.69
N LEU A 278 -1.51 22.05 25.89
CA LEU A 278 -2.89 21.88 25.42
C LEU A 278 -2.97 21.89 23.89
N SER A 279 -2.28 22.83 23.25
CA SER A 279 -2.21 22.90 21.80
C SER A 279 -1.52 21.67 21.20
N GLY A 280 -0.47 21.15 21.84
CA GLY A 280 0.23 19.95 21.42
C GLY A 280 -0.66 18.71 21.49
N ASP A 281 -1.40 18.55 22.60
CA ASP A 281 -2.38 17.48 22.77
C ASP A 281 -3.50 17.57 21.72
N HIS A 282 -4.02 18.77 21.46
CA HIS A 282 -5.03 18.96 20.41
C HIS A 282 -4.49 18.66 19.00
N GLN A 283 -3.24 19.03 18.68
CA GLN A 283 -2.62 18.65 17.41
C GLN A 283 -2.42 17.14 17.29
N PHE A 284 -2.06 16.47 18.38
CA PHE A 284 -1.97 15.02 18.44
C PHE A 284 -3.33 14.35 18.17
N GLU A 285 -4.41 14.83 18.81
CA GLU A 285 -5.76 14.34 18.53
C GLU A 285 -6.15 14.50 17.06
N ASN A 286 -5.77 15.61 16.42
CA ASN A 286 -6.01 15.82 15.00
C ASN A 286 -5.23 14.84 14.11
N ILE A 287 -4.01 14.45 14.49
CA ILE A 287 -3.24 13.40 13.78
C ILE A 287 -3.97 12.05 13.91
N VAL A 288 -4.40 11.70 15.12
CA VAL A 288 -5.13 10.45 15.37
C VAL A 288 -6.45 10.44 14.59
N LYS A 289 -7.20 11.54 14.61
CA LYS A 289 -8.44 11.69 13.84
C LYS A 289 -8.20 11.60 12.34
N PHE A 290 -7.13 12.22 11.83
CA PHE A 290 -6.79 12.15 10.42
C PHE A 290 -6.46 10.72 9.96
N MET A 291 -5.83 9.91 10.83
CA MET A 291 -5.39 8.55 10.49
C MET A 291 -6.43 7.46 10.77
N SER A 292 -7.35 7.69 11.70
CA SER A 292 -8.37 6.69 12.12
C SER A 292 -9.81 7.10 11.81
N GLY A 293 -10.07 8.39 11.57
CA GLY A 293 -11.39 8.97 11.33
C GLY A 293 -12.11 9.50 12.57
N ARG A 294 -11.56 9.25 13.77
CA ARG A 294 -12.15 9.67 15.06
C ARG A 294 -11.09 10.23 15.99
N ALA A 295 -11.42 11.29 16.72
CA ALA A 295 -10.54 11.76 17.79
C ALA A 295 -10.62 10.83 19.01
N PRO A 296 -9.55 10.70 19.81
CA PRO A 296 -9.58 9.96 21.07
C PRO A 296 -10.73 10.38 21.99
N GLY A 297 -10.98 11.69 22.12
CA GLY A 297 -12.06 12.23 22.96
C GLY A 297 -13.49 11.94 22.45
N GLU A 298 -13.64 11.43 21.22
CA GLU A 298 -14.94 11.06 20.63
C GLU A 298 -15.26 9.56 20.84
N CYS A 299 -14.31 8.76 21.36
CA CYS A 299 -14.41 7.31 21.43
C CYS A 299 -14.67 6.80 22.86
N ASP A 300 -15.63 5.88 23.00
CA ASP A 300 -15.70 5.00 24.18
C ASP A 300 -14.67 3.86 24.11
N ALA A 301 -14.58 3.05 25.17
CA ALA A 301 -13.61 1.95 25.25
C ALA A 301 -13.74 0.90 24.13
N VAL A 302 -14.96 0.71 23.60
CA VAL A 302 -15.23 -0.23 22.50
C VAL A 302 -14.81 0.41 21.18
N ALA A 303 -15.23 1.65 20.93
CA ALA A 303 -14.96 2.43 19.73
C ALA A 303 -13.46 2.64 19.50
N LEU A 304 -12.66 2.74 20.58
CA LEU A 304 -11.20 2.85 20.50
C LEU A 304 -10.53 1.69 19.75
N ASN A 305 -11.09 0.48 19.88
CA ASN A 305 -10.48 -0.75 19.35
C ASN A 305 -11.13 -1.23 18.04
N GLN A 306 -12.26 -0.62 17.64
CA GLN A 306 -12.86 -0.91 16.35
C GLN A 306 -11.99 -0.37 15.20
N PRO A 307 -11.97 -1.05 14.03
CA PRO A 307 -11.31 -0.50 12.85
C PRO A 307 -11.79 0.92 12.55
N GLY A 308 -10.85 1.79 12.21
CA GLY A 308 -11.16 3.15 11.79
C GLY A 308 -11.89 3.22 10.45
N THR A 309 -12.26 4.43 10.05
CA THR A 309 -12.91 4.69 8.76
C THR A 309 -11.93 5.18 7.69
N GLU A 310 -10.77 5.68 8.10
CA GLU A 310 -9.77 6.25 7.20
C GLU A 310 -8.81 5.17 6.70
N LYS A 311 -8.79 4.99 5.38
CA LYS A 311 -7.98 3.97 4.72
C LYS A 311 -6.56 4.44 4.50
N CYS A 312 -5.59 3.60 4.84
CA CYS A 312 -4.21 3.74 4.40
C CYS A 312 -3.70 2.45 3.74
N ILE A 313 -2.57 2.54 3.06
CA ILE A 313 -1.80 1.37 2.62
C ILE A 313 -0.51 1.32 3.43
N ALA A 314 -0.29 0.21 4.12
CA ALA A 314 0.96 -0.10 4.79
C ALA A 314 1.83 -0.97 3.87
N LEU A 315 3.08 -0.57 3.67
CA LEU A 315 4.09 -1.24 2.85
C LEU A 315 5.33 -1.48 3.70
N VAL A 316 5.97 -2.65 3.54
CA VAL A 316 7.30 -2.91 4.06
C VAL A 316 8.28 -2.99 2.90
N TYR A 317 9.30 -2.14 2.94
CA TYR A 317 10.42 -2.17 1.99
C TYR A 317 11.63 -2.84 2.63
N GLU A 318 12.31 -3.68 1.85
CA GLU A 318 13.51 -4.43 2.23
C GLU A 318 14.70 -4.06 1.35
N GLY A 319 15.86 -3.85 1.98
CA GLY A 319 17.14 -3.72 1.28
C GLY A 319 18.20 -3.00 2.10
N HIS A 320 19.39 -2.83 1.51
CA HIS A 320 20.48 -2.11 2.14
C HIS A 320 20.15 -0.62 2.32
N GLU A 321 20.30 -0.13 3.55
CA GLU A 321 19.97 1.25 3.98
C GLU A 321 18.53 1.65 3.66
N ALA A 322 17.58 0.73 3.84
CA ALA A 322 16.19 0.94 3.47
C ALA A 322 15.58 2.18 4.12
N ILE A 323 15.86 2.40 5.41
CA ILE A 323 15.31 3.53 6.17
C ILE A 323 15.81 4.86 5.60
N ARG A 324 17.12 4.98 5.38
CA ARG A 324 17.74 6.19 4.82
C ARG A 324 17.19 6.49 3.43
N LYS A 325 17.23 5.52 2.52
CA LYS A 325 16.79 5.68 1.13
C LYS A 325 15.32 6.07 1.01
N ILE A 326 14.44 5.46 1.80
CA ILE A 326 13.01 5.82 1.83
C ILE A 326 12.84 7.27 2.33
N ARG A 327 13.53 7.67 3.39
CA ARG A 327 13.44 9.03 3.92
C ARG A 327 13.98 10.09 2.97
N ASP A 328 15.06 9.80 2.27
CA ASP A 328 15.65 10.69 1.26
C ASP A 328 14.64 10.97 0.13
N VAL A 329 13.95 9.94 -0.36
CA VAL A 329 12.90 10.08 -1.38
C VAL A 329 11.64 10.75 -0.83
N LEU A 330 11.30 10.50 0.44
CA LEU A 330 10.12 11.07 1.08
C LEU A 330 10.24 12.58 1.29
N GLY A 331 11.42 13.06 1.70
CA GLY A 331 11.69 14.45 2.03
C GLY A 331 11.26 14.84 3.46
N PRO A 332 11.58 16.08 3.90
CA PRO A 332 11.26 16.58 5.24
C PRO A 332 9.74 16.67 5.47
N THR A 333 9.32 16.64 6.74
CA THR A 333 7.89 16.55 7.13
C THR A 333 7.03 17.69 6.60
N ASP A 334 7.61 18.88 6.43
CA ASP A 334 6.98 20.07 5.86
C ASP A 334 7.17 20.12 4.33
N PRO A 335 6.09 19.93 3.54
CA PRO A 335 6.13 20.01 2.07
C PRO A 335 6.74 21.30 1.52
N SER A 336 6.57 22.43 2.22
CA SER A 336 7.08 23.72 1.76
C SER A 336 8.61 23.79 1.77
N LYS A 337 9.24 23.00 2.65
CA LYS A 337 10.70 22.87 2.82
C LYS A 337 11.28 21.66 2.09
N ALA A 338 10.43 20.84 1.47
CA ALA A 338 10.86 19.63 0.79
C ALA A 338 11.42 19.96 -0.61
N PRO A 339 12.55 19.34 -1.01
CA PRO A 339 13.15 19.60 -2.31
C PRO A 339 12.23 19.11 -3.45
N PRO A 340 12.27 19.76 -4.63
CA PRO A 340 11.60 19.25 -5.84
C PRO A 340 11.92 17.79 -6.11
N GLY A 341 10.91 17.01 -6.54
CA GLY A 341 11.08 15.58 -6.79
C GLY A 341 11.08 14.68 -5.56
N SER A 342 10.86 15.22 -4.35
CA SER A 342 10.52 14.41 -3.16
C SER A 342 9.01 14.20 -3.04
N ILE A 343 8.59 13.08 -2.44
CA ILE A 343 7.16 12.73 -2.34
C ILE A 343 6.36 13.80 -1.60
N ARG A 344 6.90 14.33 -0.49
CA ARG A 344 6.19 15.36 0.29
C ARG A 344 6.06 16.66 -0.47
N ARG A 345 7.02 17.00 -1.35
CA ARG A 345 6.91 18.19 -2.21
C ARG A 345 5.84 18.02 -3.29
N GLU A 346 5.79 16.87 -3.94
CA GLU A 346 4.89 16.63 -5.08
C GLU A 346 3.45 16.33 -4.64
N PHE A 347 3.27 15.63 -3.51
CA PHE A 347 1.97 15.12 -3.09
C PHE A 347 1.47 15.72 -1.77
N GLY A 348 2.33 16.32 -0.95
CA GLY A 348 1.94 16.91 0.32
C GLY A 348 1.34 18.31 0.17
N SER A 349 0.40 18.66 1.06
CA SER A 349 -0.22 19.99 1.12
C SER A 349 0.13 20.74 2.41
N THR A 350 0.23 20.03 3.53
CA THR A 350 0.59 20.58 4.85
C THR A 350 1.44 19.58 5.62
N ILE A 351 1.97 19.97 6.78
CA ILE A 351 2.71 19.07 7.68
C ILE A 351 1.89 17.82 8.06
N MET A 352 0.58 17.98 8.28
CA MET A 352 -0.33 16.88 8.64
C MET A 352 -0.67 16.03 7.41
N VAL A 353 -1.03 16.69 6.32
CA VAL A 353 -1.43 16.08 5.04
C VAL A 353 -0.24 16.06 4.09
N ASN A 354 0.75 15.22 4.41
CA ASN A 354 2.04 15.14 3.70
C ASN A 354 2.20 13.84 2.90
N ALA A 355 1.09 13.25 2.43
CA ALA A 355 1.01 12.06 1.58
C ALA A 355 1.50 10.73 2.18
N ALA A 356 2.62 10.69 2.90
CA ALA A 356 3.17 9.45 3.45
C ALA A 356 3.95 9.63 4.77
N HIS A 357 3.92 8.57 5.56
CA HIS A 357 4.80 8.33 6.72
C HIS A 357 5.85 7.28 6.37
N ALA A 358 7.03 7.39 6.96
CA ALA A 358 8.05 6.34 6.93
C ALA A 358 8.79 6.28 8.28
N SER A 359 9.17 5.07 8.69
CA SER A 359 9.96 4.86 9.89
C SER A 359 11.30 5.60 9.83
N ASP A 360 11.82 6.00 10.98
CA ASP A 360 13.03 6.81 11.13
C ASP A 360 14.24 6.05 11.72
N SER A 361 14.02 4.85 12.23
CA SER A 361 15.04 3.93 12.71
C SER A 361 14.59 2.47 12.57
N VAL A 362 15.51 1.53 12.76
CA VAL A 362 15.21 0.08 12.71
C VAL A 362 14.28 -0.32 13.85
N GLU A 363 14.50 0.27 15.03
CA GLU A 363 13.69 0.06 16.23
C GLU A 363 12.26 0.56 16.01
N ASN A 364 12.13 1.76 15.43
CA ASN A 364 10.82 2.33 15.11
C ASN A 364 10.12 1.54 14.01
N ALA A 365 10.83 1.08 12.97
CA ALA A 365 10.26 0.19 11.97
C ALA A 365 9.69 -1.09 12.59
N ARG A 366 10.42 -1.75 13.50
CA ARG A 366 9.95 -2.94 14.21
C ARG A 366 8.72 -2.67 15.08
N ARG A 367 8.73 -1.57 15.86
CA ARG A 367 7.59 -1.17 16.69
C ARG A 367 6.36 -0.90 15.83
N GLU A 368 6.50 -0.04 14.83
CA GLU A 368 5.43 0.41 13.95
C GLU A 368 4.83 -0.77 13.15
N MET A 369 5.65 -1.68 12.63
CA MET A 369 5.18 -2.92 12.00
C MET A 369 4.39 -3.82 12.96
N GLY A 370 4.79 -3.87 14.24
CA GLY A 370 4.08 -4.58 15.29
C GLY A 370 2.69 -4.02 15.55
N ILE A 371 2.57 -2.68 15.66
CA ILE A 371 1.32 -1.97 15.91
C ILE A 371 0.33 -2.21 14.78
N VAL A 372 0.74 -2.04 13.53
CA VAL A 372 -0.14 -2.29 12.37
C VAL A 372 -0.26 -3.78 12.02
N ARG A 373 0.33 -4.66 12.84
CA ARG A 373 0.27 -6.13 12.75
C ARG A 373 0.68 -6.65 11.35
N MET A 374 1.75 -6.08 10.77
CA MET A 374 2.24 -6.48 9.44
C MET A 374 2.58 -7.97 9.39
N GLY A 375 2.10 -8.65 8.34
CA GLY A 375 2.29 -10.09 8.13
C GLY A 375 1.44 -10.98 9.03
N LYS A 376 1.24 -10.59 10.29
CA LYS A 376 0.48 -11.36 11.31
C LYS A 376 -1.03 -11.29 11.12
N GLU A 377 -1.57 -10.11 10.84
CA GLU A 377 -3.00 -10.00 10.55
C GLU A 377 -3.29 -10.29 9.08
N ASN A 378 -4.24 -11.20 8.84
CA ASN A 378 -4.66 -11.58 7.50
C ASN A 378 -6.01 -10.93 7.12
N THR A 379 -5.99 -9.63 6.86
CA THR A 379 -7.18 -8.88 6.39
C THR A 379 -7.66 -9.37 5.02
N PHE A 380 -6.75 -9.84 4.17
CA PHE A 380 -7.06 -10.44 2.87
C PHE A 380 -8.03 -11.63 2.99
N ARG A 381 -7.74 -12.59 3.87
CA ARG A 381 -8.63 -13.73 4.12
C ARG A 381 -9.98 -13.28 4.69
N LYS A 382 -9.97 -12.36 5.66
CA LYS A 382 -11.20 -11.83 6.28
C LYS A 382 -12.14 -11.18 5.25
N VAL A 383 -11.60 -10.40 4.29
CA VAL A 383 -12.39 -9.78 3.23
C VAL A 383 -13.05 -10.83 2.34
N ILE A 384 -12.28 -11.85 1.92
CA ILE A 384 -12.80 -12.91 1.06
C ILE A 384 -13.87 -13.74 1.76
N GLU A 385 -13.65 -14.09 3.03
CA GLU A 385 -14.62 -14.83 3.84
C GLU A 385 -15.87 -14.00 4.16
N GLY A 386 -15.72 -12.68 4.30
CA GLY A 386 -16.83 -11.75 4.53
C GLY A 386 -17.80 -11.69 3.36
N VAL A 387 -17.30 -11.74 2.12
CA VAL A 387 -18.14 -11.67 0.91
C VAL A 387 -18.61 -13.06 0.45
N TYR A 388 -17.74 -14.07 0.49
CA TYR A 388 -18.01 -15.38 -0.12
C TYR A 388 -18.21 -16.54 0.87
N GLY A 389 -18.29 -16.24 2.17
CA GLY A 389 -18.41 -17.20 3.26
C GLY A 389 -17.08 -17.84 3.66
N LYS A 390 -17.05 -18.49 4.82
CA LYS A 390 -15.88 -19.20 5.34
C LYS A 390 -15.38 -20.26 4.36
N LEU A 391 -14.05 -20.40 4.28
CA LEU A 391 -13.35 -21.30 3.36
C LEU A 391 -13.43 -22.76 3.75
#